data_AF-A0A0F9PLK0-F1
#
_entry.id   AF-A0A0F9PLK0-F1
#
_cell.length_a   1.000
_cell.length_b   1.000
_cell.length_c   1.000
_cell.angle_alpha   90.00
_cell.angle_beta   90.00
_cell.angle_gamma   90.00
#
_symmetry.space_group_name_H-M   'P 1'
#
loop_
_entity.id
_entity.type
_entity.pdbx_description
1 polymer ?
#
loop_
_entity_poly.entity_id
_entity_poly.type
_entity_poly.pdbx_seq_one_letter_code
_entity_poly.pdbx_strand_id
1 'polypeptide(L)'
;MALLDINSIIILVALFVIYGVFLLFDLFKRNEKYGYIAYIVAILPVNYFWGLGYDPLFAYIILFILWDVTLLRDTIGIYLKKEREINEVLLYLTLGILVQIIVSAILPEIDTYSSLKDFTDKVWFFWLPNVHSAIFSETVALGFKVAATLMVLLVIIPLIIDIKDEEATLPIIIIFVAIFILPFLYLSYIWIPEAMGVLTFLFSVILFIILLIITKSGNE
;
A
#
# COMPACT_ATOMS: atom_id res chain seq x y z
N MET A 1 28.19 3.26 6.27
CA MET A 1 27.58 2.91 4.97
C MET A 1 28.21 1.61 4.50
N ALA A 2 27.46 0.52 4.48
CA ALA A 2 27.93 -0.69 3.80
C ALA A 2 28.08 -0.35 2.31
N LEU A 3 29.30 -0.46 1.78
CA LEU A 3 29.51 -0.45 0.34
C LEU A 3 28.79 -1.68 -0.20
N LEU A 4 27.82 -1.50 -1.10
CA LEU A 4 27.20 -2.63 -1.77
C LEU A 4 28.28 -3.42 -2.49
N ASP A 5 28.42 -4.69 -2.14
CA ASP A 5 29.14 -5.62 -2.99
C ASP A 5 28.43 -5.69 -4.34
N ILE A 6 29.21 -5.85 -5.41
CA ILE A 6 28.69 -5.90 -6.77
C ILE A 6 27.65 -7.01 -6.92
N ASN A 7 27.82 -8.11 -6.18
CA ASN A 7 26.87 -9.21 -6.13
C ASN A 7 25.52 -8.76 -5.56
N SER A 8 25.50 -7.98 -4.48
CA SER A 8 24.26 -7.46 -3.88
C SER A 8 23.53 -6.51 -4.82
N ILE A 9 24.26 -5.68 -5.58
CA ILE A 9 23.66 -4.81 -6.61
C ILE A 9 23.02 -5.66 -7.70
N ILE A 10 23.74 -6.66 -8.22
CA ILE A 10 23.23 -7.54 -9.28
C ILE A 10 21.96 -8.26 -8.83
N ILE A 11 21.95 -8.80 -7.60
CA ILE A 11 20.77 -9.46 -7.04
C ILE A 11 19.60 -8.48 -6.90
N LEU A 12 19.83 -7.29 -6.33
CA LEU A 12 18.79 -6.28 -6.17
C LEU A 12 18.17 -5.88 -7.52
N VAL A 13 19.02 -5.60 -8.52
CA VAL A 13 18.57 -5.26 -9.88
C VAL A 13 17.79 -6.43 -10.50
N ALA A 14 18.26 -7.66 -10.34
CA ALA A 14 17.54 -8.84 -10.82
C ALA A 14 16.15 -8.96 -10.17
N LEU A 15 16.01 -8.69 -8.88
CA LEU A 15 14.71 -8.70 -8.19
C LEU A 15 13.77 -7.61 -8.73
N PHE A 16 14.27 -6.41 -9.03
CA PHE A 16 13.47 -5.38 -9.70
C PHE A 16 13.06 -5.78 -11.13
N VAL A 17 13.94 -6.45 -11.88
CA VAL A 17 13.62 -6.98 -13.21
C VAL A 17 12.53 -8.04 -13.11
N ILE A 18 12.63 -8.97 -12.15
CA ILE A 18 11.58 -9.98 -11.89
C ILE A 18 10.25 -9.29 -11.59
N TYR A 19 10.25 -8.28 -10.72
CA TYR A 19 9.05 -7.46 -10.48
C TYR A 19 8.51 -6.85 -11.78
N GLY A 20 9.37 -6.26 -12.63
CA GLY A 20 8.98 -5.70 -13.92
C GLY A 20 8.34 -6.72 -14.86
N VAL A 21 8.82 -7.97 -14.87
CA VAL A 21 8.22 -9.07 -15.66
C VAL A 21 6.79 -9.37 -15.19
N PHE A 22 6.54 -9.43 -13.88
CA PHE A 22 5.18 -9.64 -13.35
C PHE A 22 4.29 -8.39 -13.52
N LEU A 23 4.88 -7.19 -13.42
CA LEU A 23 4.17 -5.94 -13.67
C LEU A 23 3.65 -5.88 -15.11
N LEU A 24 4.48 -6.29 -16.07
CA LEU A 24 4.15 -6.28 -17.48
C LEU A 24 3.66 -7.64 -18.00
N PHE A 25 3.20 -8.53 -17.11
CA PHE A 25 2.89 -9.91 -17.47
C PHE A 25 1.84 -10.00 -18.59
N ASP A 26 0.87 -9.08 -18.59
CA ASP A 26 -0.18 -8.99 -19.60
C ASP A 26 0.38 -8.77 -21.02
N LEU A 27 1.56 -8.16 -21.17
CA LEU A 27 2.21 -7.96 -22.47
C LEU A 27 2.61 -9.28 -23.13
N PHE A 28 2.81 -10.34 -22.35
CA PHE A 28 3.14 -11.67 -22.87
C PHE A 28 1.93 -12.41 -23.46
N LYS A 29 0.72 -11.81 -23.40
CA LYS A 29 -0.53 -12.38 -23.96
C LYS A 29 -0.79 -13.84 -23.53
N ARG A 30 -0.37 -14.20 -22.31
CA ARG A 30 -0.67 -15.50 -21.72
C ARG A 30 -2.03 -15.43 -21.05
N ASN A 31 -2.78 -16.54 -21.08
CA ASN A 31 -4.11 -16.64 -20.45
C ASN A 31 -4.08 -16.70 -18.91
N GLU A 32 -2.91 -16.58 -18.29
CA GLU A 32 -2.74 -16.68 -16.85
C GLU A 32 -2.86 -15.29 -16.21
N LYS A 33 -3.69 -15.15 -15.17
CA LYS A 33 -3.87 -13.90 -14.41
C LYS A 33 -2.69 -13.61 -13.45
N TYR A 34 -1.44 -13.90 -13.83
CA TYR A 34 -0.27 -13.70 -12.97
C TYR A 34 0.16 -12.24 -12.82
N GLY A 35 -0.46 -11.32 -13.56
CA GLY A 35 -0.21 -9.88 -13.38
C GLY A 35 -0.47 -9.39 -11.95
N TYR A 36 -1.42 -9.99 -11.21
CA TYR A 36 -1.68 -9.63 -9.81
C TYR A 36 -0.58 -10.11 -8.84
N ILE A 37 0.23 -11.09 -9.22
CA ILE A 37 1.35 -11.56 -8.38
C ILE A 37 2.40 -10.45 -8.19
N ALA A 38 2.41 -9.43 -9.06
CA ALA A 38 3.27 -8.26 -8.94
C ALA A 38 3.20 -7.59 -7.55
N TYR A 39 2.03 -7.59 -6.88
CA TYR A 39 1.87 -7.06 -5.52
C TYR A 39 2.76 -7.78 -4.50
N ILE A 40 2.84 -9.10 -4.59
CA ILE A 40 3.66 -9.92 -3.70
C ILE A 40 5.12 -9.85 -4.12
N VAL A 41 5.40 -9.82 -5.43
CA VAL A 41 6.78 -9.79 -5.93
C VAL A 41 7.48 -8.46 -5.61
N ALA A 42 6.74 -7.35 -5.52
CA ALA A 42 7.28 -6.04 -5.10
C ALA A 42 7.97 -6.06 -3.72
N ILE A 43 7.54 -6.98 -2.85
CA ILE A 43 8.07 -7.19 -1.49
C ILE A 43 9.51 -7.72 -1.53
N LEU A 44 9.87 -8.47 -2.58
CA LEU A 44 11.19 -9.11 -2.69
C LEU A 44 12.34 -8.10 -2.81
N PRO A 45 12.40 -7.22 -3.83
CA PRO A 45 13.49 -6.25 -3.94
C PRO A 45 13.53 -5.30 -2.73
N VAL A 46 12.37 -4.94 -2.18
CA VAL A 46 12.29 -4.03 -1.03
C VAL A 46 12.87 -4.66 0.24
N ASN A 47 12.46 -5.88 0.59
CA ASN A 47 12.96 -6.49 1.82
C ASN A 47 14.39 -7.01 1.66
N TYR A 48 14.83 -7.32 0.44
CA TYR A 48 16.25 -7.51 0.19
C TYR A 48 17.02 -6.21 0.43
N PHE A 49 16.54 -5.08 -0.08
CA PHE A 49 17.13 -3.77 0.18
C PHE A 49 17.16 -3.45 1.69
N TRP A 50 16.06 -3.62 2.40
CA TRP A 50 16.03 -3.44 3.86
C TRP A 50 17.00 -4.40 4.56
N GLY A 51 16.98 -5.69 4.20
CA GLY A 51 17.83 -6.74 4.80
C GLY A 51 19.34 -6.54 4.60
N LEU A 52 19.76 -5.67 3.67
CA LEU A 52 21.15 -5.21 3.55
C LEU A 52 21.54 -4.13 4.58
N GLY A 53 20.61 -3.75 5.47
CA GLY A 53 20.83 -2.75 6.52
C GLY A 53 20.55 -1.31 6.08
N TYR A 54 19.83 -1.11 4.96
CA TYR A 54 19.40 0.22 4.52
C TYR A 54 18.19 0.73 5.31
N ASP A 55 17.97 2.04 5.19
CA ASP A 55 16.89 2.76 5.84
C ASP A 55 15.51 2.11 5.56
N PRO A 56 14.81 1.63 6.61
CA PRO A 56 13.48 1.04 6.48
C PRO A 56 12.45 2.00 5.89
N LEU A 57 12.51 3.30 6.22
CA LEU A 57 11.57 4.27 5.67
C LEU A 57 11.74 4.36 4.15
N PHE A 58 12.98 4.39 3.67
CA PHE A 58 13.26 4.40 2.23
C PHE A 58 12.82 3.10 1.54
N ALA A 59 13.03 1.95 2.19
CA ALA A 59 12.53 0.67 1.71
C ALA A 59 11.00 0.69 1.52
N TYR A 60 10.28 1.22 2.52
CA TYR A 60 8.83 1.37 2.43
C TYR A 60 8.40 2.38 1.37
N ILE A 61 9.11 3.51 1.18
CA ILE A 61 8.82 4.44 0.08
C ILE A 61 8.89 3.71 -1.27
N ILE A 62 9.94 2.91 -1.49
CA ILE A 62 10.07 2.11 -2.71
C ILE A 62 8.88 1.14 -2.83
N LEU A 63 8.51 0.43 -1.77
CA LEU A 63 7.38 -0.51 -1.79
C LEU A 63 6.07 0.16 -2.21
N PHE A 64 5.77 1.31 -1.61
CA PHE A 64 4.57 2.07 -1.93
C PHE A 64 4.58 2.54 -3.37
N ILE A 65 5.71 3.02 -3.90
CA ILE A 65 5.83 3.38 -5.32
C ILE A 65 5.58 2.16 -6.23
N LEU A 66 6.16 0.99 -5.91
CA LEU A 66 5.92 -0.22 -6.69
C LEU A 66 4.44 -0.65 -6.63
N TRP A 67 3.81 -0.57 -5.46
CA TRP A 67 2.38 -0.85 -5.33
C TRP A 67 1.52 0.18 -6.06
N ASP A 68 1.85 1.46 -6.02
CA ASP A 68 1.16 2.53 -6.76
C ASP A 68 1.22 2.29 -8.27
N VAL A 69 2.38 1.92 -8.80
CA VAL A 69 2.52 1.57 -10.22
C VAL A 69 1.67 0.35 -10.58
N THR A 70 1.63 -0.66 -9.69
CA THR A 70 0.81 -1.86 -9.89
C THR A 70 -0.69 -1.54 -9.83
N LEU A 71 -1.10 -0.71 -8.87
CA LEU A 71 -2.47 -0.22 -8.72
C LEU A 71 -2.89 0.62 -9.93
N LEU A 72 -2.07 1.58 -10.36
CA LEU A 72 -2.36 2.39 -11.54
C LEU A 72 -2.59 1.52 -12.79
N ARG A 73 -1.71 0.54 -13.03
CA ARG A 73 -1.86 -0.43 -14.12
C ARG A 73 -3.21 -1.17 -14.01
N ASP A 74 -3.57 -1.62 -12.82
CA ASP A 74 -4.77 -2.44 -12.61
C ASP A 74 -6.05 -1.62 -12.63
N THR A 75 -6.05 -0.42 -12.05
CA THR A 75 -7.11 0.58 -12.18
C THR A 75 -7.37 0.90 -13.65
N ILE A 76 -6.32 1.09 -14.46
CA ILE A 76 -6.44 1.24 -15.91
C ILE A 76 -7.04 -0.02 -16.55
N GLY A 77 -6.59 -1.21 -16.16
CA GLY A 77 -7.12 -2.49 -16.65
C GLY A 77 -8.60 -2.71 -16.34
N ILE A 78 -9.07 -2.25 -15.17
CA ILE A 78 -10.47 -2.29 -14.74
C ILE A 78 -11.31 -1.34 -15.58
N TYR A 79 -10.93 -0.05 -15.67
CA TYR A 79 -11.80 0.97 -16.27
C TYR A 79 -11.71 1.06 -17.78
N LEU A 80 -10.52 0.94 -18.37
CA LEU A 80 -10.33 1.14 -19.81
C LEU A 80 -10.46 -0.14 -20.61
N LYS A 81 -10.01 -1.28 -20.05
CA LYS A 81 -10.00 -2.56 -20.76
C LYS A 81 -11.07 -3.55 -20.28
N LYS A 82 -11.58 -3.39 -19.06
CA LYS A 82 -12.52 -4.32 -18.40
C LYS A 82 -11.97 -5.76 -18.36
N GLU A 83 -10.65 -5.91 -18.26
CA GLU A 83 -9.96 -7.20 -18.24
C GLU A 83 -9.63 -7.67 -16.81
N ARG A 84 -9.79 -6.79 -15.82
CA ARG A 84 -9.41 -7.01 -14.43
C ARG A 84 -10.58 -6.76 -13.48
N GLU A 85 -10.53 -7.44 -12.35
CA GLU A 85 -11.56 -7.39 -11.31
C GLU A 85 -11.02 -6.70 -10.06
N ILE A 86 -11.78 -5.75 -9.51
CA ILE A 86 -11.37 -5.00 -8.32
C ILE A 86 -11.15 -5.92 -7.10
N ASN A 87 -11.99 -6.95 -6.96
CA ASN A 87 -11.88 -7.92 -5.87
C ASN A 87 -10.54 -8.69 -5.93
N GLU A 88 -10.07 -9.05 -7.13
CA GLU A 88 -8.77 -9.69 -7.31
C GLU A 88 -7.63 -8.70 -6.95
N VAL A 89 -7.70 -7.46 -7.41
CA VAL A 89 -6.71 -6.42 -7.08
C VAL A 89 -6.57 -6.26 -5.56
N LEU A 90 -7.69 -6.09 -4.86
CA LEU A 90 -7.72 -5.90 -3.42
C LEU A 90 -7.24 -7.14 -2.66
N LEU A 91 -7.59 -8.34 -3.14
CA LEU A 91 -7.12 -9.59 -2.57
C LEU A 91 -5.59 -9.69 -2.61
N TYR A 92 -4.98 -9.46 -3.77
CA TYR A 92 -3.53 -9.56 -3.93
C TYR A 92 -2.78 -8.42 -3.25
N LEU A 93 -3.33 -7.20 -3.22
CA LEU A 93 -2.75 -6.11 -2.43
C LEU A 93 -2.80 -6.43 -0.94
N THR A 94 -3.94 -6.90 -0.42
CA THR A 94 -4.09 -7.28 0.99
C THR A 94 -3.14 -8.41 1.36
N LEU A 95 -3.01 -9.40 0.49
CA LEU A 95 -2.03 -10.48 0.67
C LEU A 95 -0.61 -9.94 0.69
N GLY A 96 -0.26 -9.00 -0.19
CA GLY A 96 1.02 -8.32 -0.18
C GLY A 96 1.28 -7.55 1.13
N ILE A 97 0.31 -6.79 1.60
CA ILE A 97 0.38 -6.08 2.89
C ILE A 97 0.59 -7.06 4.04
N LEU A 98 -0.17 -8.16 4.06
CA LEU A 98 -0.06 -9.19 5.09
C LEU A 98 1.34 -9.82 5.10
N VAL A 99 1.88 -10.16 3.93
CA VAL A 99 3.25 -10.69 3.83
C VAL A 99 4.26 -9.65 4.32
N GLN A 100 4.11 -8.38 3.94
CA GLN A 100 5.01 -7.31 4.42
C GLN A 100 4.97 -7.15 5.94
N ILE A 101 3.79 -7.23 6.56
CA ILE A 101 3.62 -7.17 8.01
C ILE A 101 4.33 -8.35 8.69
N ILE A 102 4.24 -9.56 8.13
CA ILE A 102 4.98 -10.72 8.65
C ILE A 102 6.49 -10.49 8.53
N VAL A 103 6.95 -10.01 7.38
CA VAL A 103 8.38 -9.73 7.17
C VAL A 103 8.87 -8.65 8.14
N SER A 104 8.07 -7.62 8.42
CA SER A 104 8.44 -6.55 9.34
C SER A 104 8.50 -6.99 10.81
N ALA A 105 7.86 -8.11 11.18
CA ALA A 105 8.07 -8.74 12.49
C ALA A 105 9.35 -9.57 12.56
N ILE A 106 9.72 -10.25 11.46
CA ILE A 106 10.81 -11.24 11.44
C ILE A 106 12.15 -10.59 11.10
N LEU A 107 12.21 -9.83 10.00
CA LEU A 107 13.46 -9.35 9.41
C LEU A 107 14.30 -8.54 10.41
N PRO A 108 13.73 -7.59 11.19
CA PRO A 108 14.52 -6.79 12.11
C PRO A 108 14.98 -7.56 13.35
N GLU A 109 14.37 -8.69 13.68
CA GLU A 109 14.78 -9.56 14.80
C GLU A 109 15.97 -10.47 14.43
N ILE A 110 16.50 -10.37 13.20
CA ILE A 110 17.73 -11.06 12.82
C ILE A 110 18.93 -10.30 13.38
N ASP A 111 19.54 -10.85 14.44
CA ASP A 111 20.64 -10.27 15.24
C ASP A 111 21.88 -9.84 14.44
N THR A 112 21.99 -10.19 13.15
CA THR A 112 23.15 -9.89 12.31
C THR A 112 23.29 -8.38 12.03
N TYR A 113 22.20 -7.61 12.06
CA TYR A 113 22.22 -6.20 11.72
C TYR A 113 21.35 -5.38 12.68
N SER A 114 21.97 -4.75 13.68
CA SER A 114 21.28 -3.83 14.60
C SER A 114 20.63 -2.66 13.86
N SER A 115 21.18 -2.29 12.69
CA SER A 115 20.68 -1.20 11.86
C SER A 115 19.32 -1.46 11.22
N LEU A 116 18.81 -2.70 11.25
CA LEU A 116 17.48 -3.01 10.73
C LEU A 116 16.36 -2.44 11.61
N LYS A 117 16.66 -2.20 12.90
CA LYS A 117 15.75 -1.59 13.86
C LYS A 117 15.87 -0.06 13.86
N ASP A 118 16.93 0.49 13.29
CA ASP A 118 17.14 1.93 13.23
C ASP A 118 15.96 2.60 12.51
N PHE A 119 15.43 3.65 13.12
CA PHE A 119 14.32 4.44 12.57
C PHE A 119 13.00 3.70 12.34
N THR A 120 12.84 2.54 12.99
CA THR A 120 11.56 1.87 13.15
C THR A 120 11.04 2.04 14.56
N ASP A 121 9.72 2.16 14.68
CA ASP A 121 9.01 2.04 15.94
C ASP A 121 8.41 0.65 16.06
N LYS A 122 8.53 0.07 17.26
CA LYS A 122 7.90 -1.20 17.59
C LYS A 122 6.44 -0.97 17.96
N VAL A 123 5.54 -1.39 17.09
CA VAL A 123 4.10 -1.46 17.36
C VAL A 123 3.76 -2.91 17.65
N TRP A 124 3.59 -3.24 18.94
CA TRP A 124 3.38 -4.61 19.43
C TRP A 124 4.53 -5.54 19.05
N PHE A 125 4.37 -6.33 17.98
CA PHE A 125 5.36 -7.28 17.47
C PHE A 125 5.98 -6.84 16.14
N PHE A 126 5.47 -5.76 15.55
CA PHE A 126 5.85 -5.30 14.21
C PHE A 126 6.76 -4.10 14.30
N TRP A 127 7.83 -4.10 13.51
CA TRP A 127 8.70 -2.95 13.35
C TRP A 127 8.25 -2.16 12.13
N LEU A 128 7.73 -0.95 12.35
CA LEU A 128 7.20 -0.08 11.30
C LEU A 128 8.04 1.19 11.18
N PRO A 129 8.21 1.76 9.99
CA PRO A 129 9.01 2.98 9.83
C PRO A 129 8.39 4.15 10.61
N ASN A 130 9.21 4.86 11.39
CA ASN A 130 8.76 6.01 12.17
C ASN A 130 8.84 7.30 11.36
N VAL A 131 7.77 7.60 10.62
CA VAL A 131 7.66 8.79 9.74
C VAL A 131 7.76 10.12 10.50
N HIS A 132 7.55 10.11 11.82
CA HIS A 132 7.53 11.32 12.66
C HIS A 132 8.84 11.55 13.42
N SER A 133 9.83 10.68 13.25
CA SER A 133 11.13 10.84 13.90
C SER A 133 11.86 12.07 13.35
N ALA A 134 12.37 12.91 14.26
CA ALA A 134 13.12 14.13 13.93
C ALA A 134 14.44 13.87 13.20
N ILE A 135 14.83 12.62 13.03
CA ILE A 135 16.08 12.21 12.38
C ILE A 135 15.94 12.17 10.85
N PHE A 136 14.70 12.11 10.33
CA PHE A 136 14.46 12.09 8.90
C PHE A 136 14.49 13.50 8.29
N SER A 137 15.05 13.61 7.09
CA SER A 137 14.87 14.84 6.31
C SER A 137 13.38 15.04 6.00
N GLU A 138 12.90 16.28 6.13
CA GLU A 138 11.50 16.63 5.84
C GLU A 138 11.07 16.16 4.45
N THR A 139 12.00 16.16 3.48
CA THR A 139 11.77 15.70 2.11
C THR A 139 11.47 14.20 2.03
N VAL A 140 12.20 13.36 2.77
CA VAL A 140 11.98 11.90 2.75
C VAL A 140 10.67 11.56 3.45
N ALA A 141 10.38 12.18 4.60
CA ALA A 141 9.11 12.00 5.30
C ALA A 141 7.93 12.45 4.43
N LEU A 142 8.05 13.59 3.73
CA LEU A 142 7.03 14.05 2.78
C LEU A 142 6.83 13.07 1.62
N GLY A 143 7.93 12.55 1.05
CA GLY A 143 7.87 11.55 -0.02
C GLY A 143 7.08 10.31 0.39
N PHE A 144 7.31 9.81 1.62
CA PHE A 144 6.53 8.73 2.20
C PHE A 144 5.05 9.10 2.35
N LYS A 145 4.75 10.27 2.95
CA LYS A 145 3.36 10.72 3.16
C LYS A 145 2.59 10.81 1.83
N VAL A 146 3.24 11.31 0.78
CA VAL A 146 2.64 11.42 -0.56
C VAL A 146 2.40 10.04 -1.17
N ALA A 147 3.39 9.15 -1.16
CA ALA A 147 3.25 7.79 -1.70
C ALA A 147 2.15 6.99 -0.96
N ALA A 148 2.14 7.06 0.37
CA ALA A 148 1.10 6.46 1.19
C ALA A 148 -0.31 7.01 0.89
N THR A 149 -0.41 8.32 0.69
CA THR A 149 -1.68 8.96 0.33
C THR A 149 -2.15 8.51 -1.06
N LEU A 150 -1.23 8.45 -2.03
CA LEU A 150 -1.55 8.00 -3.38
C LEU A 150 -2.06 6.55 -3.38
N MET A 151 -1.37 5.65 -2.67
CA MET A 151 -1.78 4.25 -2.55
C MET A 151 -3.19 4.11 -1.98
N VAL A 152 -3.48 4.82 -0.89
CA VAL A 152 -4.81 4.79 -0.28
C VAL A 152 -5.87 5.31 -1.26
N LEU A 153 -5.60 6.43 -1.96
CA LEU A 153 -6.53 6.94 -2.97
C LEU A 153 -6.75 5.96 -4.12
N LEU A 154 -5.70 5.29 -4.60
CA LEU A 154 -5.77 4.29 -5.66
C LEU A 154 -6.54 3.02 -5.24
N VAL A 155 -6.68 2.77 -3.94
CA VAL A 155 -7.53 1.70 -3.40
C VAL A 155 -8.97 2.18 -3.20
N ILE A 156 -9.15 3.37 -2.62
CA ILE A 156 -10.47 3.90 -2.27
C ILE A 156 -11.26 4.30 -3.52
N ILE A 157 -10.65 5.01 -4.47
CA ILE A 157 -11.36 5.56 -5.64
C ILE A 157 -12.03 4.44 -6.44
N PRO A 158 -11.32 3.33 -6.79
CA PRO A 158 -11.96 2.28 -7.55
C PRO A 158 -13.13 1.62 -6.82
N LEU A 159 -13.01 1.44 -5.50
CA LEU A 159 -14.07 0.88 -4.65
C LEU A 159 -15.31 1.78 -4.62
N ILE A 160 -15.13 3.09 -4.49
CA ILE A 160 -16.25 4.04 -4.50
C ILE A 160 -16.97 4.01 -5.85
N ILE A 161 -16.22 3.90 -6.96
CA ILE A 161 -16.81 3.83 -8.30
C ILE A 161 -17.55 2.50 -8.52
N ASP A 162 -17.07 1.39 -7.93
CA ASP A 162 -17.73 0.08 -8.04
C ASP A 162 -19.10 0.06 -7.33
N ILE A 163 -19.20 0.73 -6.16
CA ILE A 163 -20.44 0.88 -5.38
C ILE A 163 -21.41 1.92 -5.99
N LYS A 164 -20.94 2.70 -6.97
CA LYS A 164 -21.74 3.75 -7.60
C LYS A 164 -22.98 3.12 -8.26
N ASP A 165 -24.14 3.74 -8.05
CA ASP A 165 -25.43 3.32 -8.60
C ASP A 165 -25.95 1.97 -8.05
N GLU A 166 -25.27 1.36 -7.08
CA GLU A 166 -25.78 0.19 -6.35
C GLU A 166 -26.94 0.55 -5.42
N GLU A 167 -27.87 -0.39 -5.24
CA GLU A 167 -28.95 -0.30 -4.27
C GLU A 167 -28.39 -0.54 -2.87
N ALA A 168 -28.11 0.54 -2.14
CA ALA A 168 -27.57 0.47 -0.80
C ALA A 168 -28.60 0.98 0.22
N THR A 169 -28.96 0.12 1.17
CA THR A 169 -29.69 0.58 2.36
C THR A 169 -28.75 1.33 3.30
N LEU A 170 -29.30 2.23 4.13
CA LEU A 170 -28.50 3.01 5.08
C LEU A 170 -27.57 2.15 5.98
N PRO A 171 -27.97 0.97 6.48
CA PRO A 171 -27.05 0.06 7.18
C PRO A 171 -25.84 -0.38 6.34
N ILE A 172 -26.02 -0.64 5.05
CA ILE A 172 -24.95 -1.04 4.14
C ILE A 172 -23.95 0.11 3.95
N ILE A 173 -24.45 1.35 3.79
CA ILE A 173 -23.60 2.55 3.69
C ILE A 173 -22.75 2.72 4.97
N ILE A 174 -23.34 2.49 6.15
CA ILE A 174 -22.59 2.55 7.42
C ILE A 174 -21.48 1.49 7.46
N ILE A 175 -21.75 0.26 6.99
CA ILE A 175 -20.74 -0.80 6.92
C ILE A 175 -19.59 -0.39 5.99
N PHE A 176 -19.90 0.16 4.81
CA PHE A 176 -18.87 0.66 3.90
C PHE A 176 -18.01 1.72 4.57
N VAL A 177 -18.60 2.73 5.19
CA VAL A 177 -17.85 3.77 5.93
C VAL A 177 -16.96 3.14 7.01
N ALA A 178 -17.48 2.15 7.76
CA ALA A 178 -16.71 1.48 8.80
C ALA A 178 -15.46 0.78 8.25
N ILE A 179 -15.53 0.15 7.07
CA ILE A 179 -14.38 -0.47 6.40
C ILE A 179 -13.31 0.59 6.07
N PHE A 180 -13.72 1.77 5.62
CA PHE A 180 -12.81 2.86 5.27
C PHE A 180 -12.23 3.64 6.46
N ILE A 181 -12.65 3.35 7.69
CA ILE A 181 -12.05 3.96 8.89
C ILE A 181 -10.56 3.62 8.97
N LEU A 182 -10.15 2.39 8.67
CA LEU A 182 -8.75 1.97 8.75
C LEU A 182 -7.82 2.76 7.82
N PRO A 183 -8.09 2.89 6.50
CA PRO A 183 -7.26 3.71 5.63
C PRO A 183 -7.27 5.19 6.02
N PHE A 184 -8.40 5.74 6.48
CA PHE A 184 -8.44 7.14 6.96
C PHE A 184 -7.67 7.35 8.26
N LEU A 185 -7.71 6.38 9.17
CA LEU A 185 -6.92 6.38 10.39
C LEU A 185 -5.43 6.41 10.06
N TYR A 186 -5.01 5.57 9.12
CA TYR A 186 -3.64 5.53 8.64
C TYR A 186 -3.22 6.87 8.01
N LEU A 187 -4.02 7.43 7.10
CA LEU A 187 -3.74 8.75 6.51
C LEU A 187 -3.66 9.87 7.55
N SER A 188 -4.60 9.87 8.50
CA SER A 188 -4.62 10.88 9.55
C SER A 188 -3.39 10.78 10.44
N TYR A 189 -2.99 9.55 10.80
CA TYR A 189 -1.78 9.30 11.60
C TYR A 189 -0.50 9.77 10.91
N ILE A 190 -0.30 9.47 9.63
CA ILE A 190 0.93 9.84 8.93
C ILE A 190 1.04 11.36 8.69
N TRP A 191 -0.08 12.06 8.54
CA TRP A 191 -0.08 13.51 8.29
C TRP A 191 -0.02 14.32 9.58
N ILE A 192 -0.97 14.11 10.50
CA ILE A 192 -1.12 14.89 11.74
C ILE A 192 -1.55 13.93 12.88
N PRO A 193 -0.60 13.30 13.59
CA PRO A 193 -0.92 12.29 14.60
C PRO A 193 -1.75 12.86 15.76
N GLU A 194 -1.58 14.13 16.13
CA GLU A 194 -2.32 14.79 17.21
C GLU A 194 -3.81 14.98 16.87
N ALA A 195 -4.13 15.13 15.58
CA ALA A 195 -5.49 15.31 15.09
C ALA A 195 -6.09 14.03 14.52
N MET A 196 -5.45 12.87 14.72
CA MET A 196 -5.79 11.60 14.09
C MET A 196 -7.28 11.26 14.22
N GLY A 197 -7.85 11.37 15.42
CA GLY A 197 -9.26 11.07 15.66
C GLY A 197 -10.22 12.02 14.93
N VAL A 198 -9.92 13.32 14.94
CA VAL A 198 -10.78 14.36 14.33
C VAL A 198 -10.74 14.26 12.81
N LEU A 199 -9.56 14.06 12.22
CA LEU A 199 -9.40 13.91 10.77
C LEU A 199 -10.04 12.61 10.26
N THR A 200 -9.88 11.50 10.98
CA THR A 200 -10.52 10.22 10.63
C THR A 200 -12.04 10.37 10.64
N PHE A 201 -12.59 11.04 11.65
CA PHE A 201 -14.02 11.33 11.73
C PHE A 201 -14.47 12.21 10.56
N LEU A 202 -13.75 13.30 10.28
CA LEU A 202 -14.04 14.19 9.16
C LEU A 202 -14.06 13.45 7.82
N PHE A 203 -13.03 12.65 7.51
CA PHE A 203 -12.99 11.86 6.27
C PHE A 203 -14.10 10.82 6.20
N SER A 204 -14.45 10.18 7.33
CA SER A 204 -15.56 9.23 7.39
C SER A 204 -16.90 9.91 7.10
N VAL A 205 -17.12 11.11 7.64
CA VAL A 205 -18.33 11.91 7.36
C VAL A 205 -18.39 12.35 5.90
N ILE A 206 -17.27 12.83 5.34
CA ILE A 206 -17.18 13.20 3.92
C ILE A 206 -17.50 11.99 3.04
N LEU A 207 -16.91 10.82 3.33
CA LEU A 207 -17.19 9.60 2.60
C LEU A 207 -18.66 9.19 2.73
N PHE A 208 -19.24 9.26 3.93
CA PHE A 208 -20.66 8.97 4.14
C PHE A 208 -21.56 9.85 3.28
N ILE A 209 -21.29 11.15 3.21
CA ILE A 209 -22.02 12.09 2.35
C ILE A 209 -21.85 11.73 0.87
N ILE A 210 -20.62 11.42 0.44
CA ILE A 210 -20.35 11.01 -0.94
C ILE A 210 -21.14 9.74 -1.29
N LEU A 211 -21.11 8.72 -0.41
CA LEU A 211 -21.84 7.47 -0.62
C LEU A 211 -23.35 7.71 -0.74
N LEU A 212 -23.93 8.53 0.13
CA LEU A 212 -25.36 8.90 0.04
C LEU A 212 -25.74 9.55 -1.30
N ILE A 213 -24.82 10.31 -1.91
CA ILE A 213 -25.06 10.98 -3.20
C ILE A 213 -24.98 10.00 -4.37
N ILE A 214 -24.08 9.00 -4.30
CA ILE A 214 -23.77 8.12 -5.44
C ILE A 214 -24.52 6.79 -5.42
N THR A 215 -25.05 6.35 -4.28
CA THR A 215 -25.85 5.12 -4.17
C THR A 215 -27.33 5.41 -4.42
N LYS A 216 -28.06 4.44 -4.96
CA LYS A 216 -29.52 4.57 -5.11
C LYS A 216 -30.22 4.26 -3.79
N SER A 217 -31.22 5.07 -3.45
CA SER A 217 -32.18 4.75 -2.40
C SER A 217 -32.86 3.44 -2.77
N GLY A 218 -32.57 2.34 -2.06
CA GLY A 218 -33.17 1.01 -2.26
C GLY A 218 -34.67 0.90 -1.93
N ASN A 219 -35.40 2.00 -2.07
CA ASN A 219 -36.85 2.06 -2.02
C ASN A 219 -37.38 2.36 -3.43
N GLU A 220 -37.49 1.30 -4.24
CA GLU A 220 -38.58 1.08 -5.21
C GLU A 220 -39.16 -0.32 -4.98
#